data_AF-A0A7V9H7E9-F1
#
_entry.id   AF-A0A7V9H7E9-F1
#
_cell.length_a   1.000
_cell.length_b   1.000
_cell.length_c   1.000
_cell.angle_alpha   90.00
_cell.angle_beta   90.00
_cell.angle_gamma   90.00
#
_symmetry.space_group_name_H-M   'P 1'
#
loop_
_entity.id
_entity.type
_entity.pdbx_description
1 polymer ?
#
loop_
_entity_poly.entity_id
_entity_poly.type
_entity_poly.pdbx_seq_one_letter_code
_entity_poly.pdbx_strand_id
1 'polypeptide(L)'
;RHMRRIRSEIKQLSVMDEAELATAAKLHQAPMDLVREVGHSGGLPVVLFCAGGIATPADAALMMQLGAEGVFVGSGIFKSEDPAGRGRAIVEATTHFKDPERVARASEGLGTAMASLEARKLGEHQLLANRGW
;
A
#
# COMPACT_ATOMS: atom_id res chain seq x y z
N ARG A 1 3.82 -5.58 4.25
CA ARG A 1 5.20 -6.02 3.92
C ARG A 1 5.84 -5.11 2.86
N HIS A 2 5.34 -5.11 1.62
CA HIS A 2 5.94 -4.35 0.52
C HIS A 2 6.06 -2.85 0.79
N MET A 3 4.99 -2.21 1.30
CA MET A 3 5.02 -0.78 1.64
C MET A 3 6.18 -0.40 2.57
N ARG A 4 6.37 -1.16 3.66
CA ARG A 4 7.48 -0.94 4.60
C ARG A 4 8.84 -1.14 3.94
N ARG A 5 8.99 -2.16 3.10
CA ARG A 5 10.24 -2.44 2.37
C ARG A 5 10.59 -1.30 1.42
N ILE A 6 9.65 -0.89 0.57
CA ILE A 6 9.81 0.22 -0.38
C ILE A 6 10.23 1.49 0.36
N ARG A 7 9.50 1.88 1.40
CA ARG A 7 9.80 3.10 2.18
C ARG A 7 11.14 3.03 2.91
N SER A 8 11.51 1.85 3.40
CA SER A 8 12.82 1.61 4.03
C SER A 8 13.96 1.73 3.02
N GLU A 9 13.82 1.13 1.85
CA GLU A 9 14.83 1.18 0.78
C GLU A 9 14.99 2.62 0.26
N ILE A 10 13.90 3.36 0.02
CA ILE A 10 13.96 4.79 -0.34
C ILE A 10 14.73 5.60 0.71
N LYS A 11 14.45 5.37 2.00
CA LYS A 11 15.16 6.06 3.10
C LYS A 11 16.64 5.67 3.17
N GLN A 12 17.00 4.44 2.80
CA GLN A 12 18.40 4.02 2.72
C GLN A 12 19.12 4.72 1.56
N LEU A 13 18.49 4.79 0.38
CA LEU A 13 19.04 5.51 -0.76
C LEU A 13 19.25 7.01 -0.44
N SER A 14 18.38 7.62 0.38
CA SER A 14 18.48 9.05 0.69
C SER A 14 19.64 9.45 1.62
N VAL A 15 20.36 8.47 2.17
CA VAL A 15 21.52 8.72 3.04
C VAL A 15 22.82 8.15 2.47
N MET A 16 22.77 7.54 1.28
CA MET A 16 23.93 6.98 0.59
C MET A 16 24.70 8.04 -0.18
N ASP A 17 26.02 7.85 -0.32
CA ASP A 17 26.84 8.62 -1.25
C ASP A 17 26.74 8.09 -2.70
N GLU A 18 27.35 8.79 -3.66
CA GLU A 18 27.28 8.43 -5.09
C GLU A 18 27.86 7.03 -5.40
N ALA A 19 28.89 6.60 -4.68
CA ALA A 19 29.50 5.28 -4.89
C ALA A 19 28.62 4.17 -4.32
N GLU A 20 28.01 4.41 -3.16
CA GLU A 20 27.02 3.53 -2.55
C GLU A 20 25.76 3.41 -3.43
N LEU A 21 25.28 4.52 -4.00
CA LEU A 21 24.16 4.53 -4.94
C LEU A 21 24.43 3.69 -6.20
N ALA A 22 25.65 3.73 -6.75
CA ALA A 22 26.03 2.88 -7.89
C ALA A 22 25.97 1.37 -7.54
N THR A 23 26.36 1.02 -6.32
CA THR A 23 26.24 -0.36 -5.81
C THR A 23 24.78 -0.75 -5.61
N ALA A 24 23.97 0.14 -5.02
CA ALA A 24 22.55 -0.07 -4.82
C ALA A 24 21.80 -0.26 -6.16
N ALA A 25 22.12 0.53 -7.19
CA ALA A 25 21.55 0.39 -8.52
C ALA A 25 21.83 -1.00 -9.13
N LYS A 26 23.05 -1.51 -8.95
CA LYS A 26 23.41 -2.88 -9.39
C LYS A 26 22.61 -3.95 -8.63
N LEU A 27 22.44 -3.82 -7.31
CA LEU A 27 21.69 -4.77 -6.49
C LEU A 27 20.19 -4.77 -6.78
N HIS A 28 19.62 -3.58 -6.99
CA HIS A 28 18.21 -3.42 -7.38
C HIS A 28 17.94 -3.77 -8.83
N GLN A 29 18.99 -3.94 -9.65
CA GLN A 29 18.89 -4.10 -11.10
C GLN A 29 18.07 -2.97 -11.74
N ALA A 30 18.33 -1.73 -11.29
CA ALA A 30 17.62 -0.53 -11.70
C ALA A 30 18.58 0.48 -12.37
N PRO A 31 18.08 1.34 -13.28
CA PRO A 31 18.89 2.41 -13.87
C PRO A 31 19.47 3.34 -12.82
N MET A 32 20.78 3.64 -12.93
CA MET A 32 21.49 4.50 -11.98
C MET A 32 20.83 5.87 -11.82
N ASP A 33 20.38 6.47 -12.92
CA ASP A 33 19.78 7.80 -12.88
C ASP A 33 18.48 7.84 -12.06
N LEU A 34 17.67 6.78 -12.14
CA LEU A 34 16.45 6.65 -11.31
C LEU A 34 16.80 6.43 -9.84
N VAL A 35 17.81 5.61 -9.53
CA VAL A 35 18.24 5.37 -8.15
C VAL A 35 18.78 6.66 -7.53
N ARG A 36 19.53 7.44 -8.30
CA ARG A 36 20.02 8.76 -7.89
C ARG A 36 18.88 9.74 -7.66
N GLU A 37 17.91 9.81 -8.57
CA GLU A 37 16.72 10.66 -8.41
C GLU A 37 15.93 10.30 -7.14
N VAL A 38 15.71 9.01 -6.89
CA VAL A 38 15.02 8.53 -5.68
C VAL A 38 15.81 8.85 -4.41
N GLY A 39 17.14 8.68 -4.44
CA GLY A 39 18.01 9.04 -3.31
C GLY A 39 17.95 10.53 -3.00
N HIS A 40 18.04 11.40 -4.02
CA HIS A 40 17.97 12.85 -3.83
C HIS A 40 16.59 13.35 -3.41
N SER A 41 15.52 12.84 -4.00
CA SER A 41 14.15 13.29 -3.73
C SER A 41 13.52 12.66 -2.49
N GLY A 42 14.02 11.50 -2.04
CA GLY A 42 13.42 10.72 -0.97
C GLY A 42 12.05 10.13 -1.32
N GLY A 43 11.73 10.03 -2.61
CA GLY A 43 10.44 9.55 -3.13
C GLY A 43 10.57 8.87 -4.49
N LEU A 44 9.53 8.15 -4.90
CA LEU A 44 9.47 7.61 -6.26
C LEU A 44 9.00 8.72 -7.22
N PRO A 45 9.44 8.71 -8.50
CA PRO A 45 8.97 9.67 -9.51
C PRO A 45 7.53 9.36 -10.00
N VAL A 46 6.80 8.51 -9.27
CA VAL A 46 5.44 8.05 -9.57
C VAL A 46 4.67 7.85 -8.27
N VAL A 47 3.34 7.93 -8.35
CA VAL A 47 2.48 7.80 -7.17
C VAL A 47 2.49 6.37 -6.62
N LEU A 48 2.73 6.24 -5.32
CA LEU A 48 2.80 4.97 -4.59
C LEU A 48 1.44 4.59 -4.00
N PHE A 49 0.61 3.93 -4.79
CA PHE A 49 -0.65 3.34 -4.31
C PHE A 49 -0.41 2.00 -3.61
N CYS A 50 -1.21 1.71 -2.57
CA CYS A 50 -1.31 0.38 -2.00
C CYS A 50 -2.49 -0.39 -2.60
N ALA A 51 -2.28 -1.64 -2.98
CA ALA A 51 -3.33 -2.52 -3.49
C ALA A 51 -3.24 -3.91 -2.87
N GLY A 52 -4.40 -4.56 -2.71
CA GLY A 52 -4.50 -5.95 -2.27
C GLY A 52 -4.65 -6.10 -0.75
N GLY A 53 -5.68 -6.82 -0.32
CA GLY A 53 -5.90 -7.16 1.09
C GLY A 53 -6.51 -6.06 1.96
N ILE A 54 -6.88 -4.90 1.40
CA ILE A 54 -7.60 -3.85 2.12
C ILE A 54 -9.08 -4.25 2.20
N ALA A 55 -9.59 -4.52 3.40
CA ALA A 55 -10.97 -4.93 3.63
C ALA A 55 -11.71 -4.03 4.63
N THR A 56 -10.98 -3.24 5.42
CA THR A 56 -11.54 -2.39 6.47
C THR A 56 -11.04 -0.94 6.36
N PRO A 57 -11.75 0.03 6.98
CA PRO A 57 -11.26 1.42 7.07
C PRO A 57 -9.90 1.51 7.79
N ALA A 58 -9.68 0.66 8.80
CA ALA A 58 -8.41 0.59 9.52
C ALA A 58 -7.25 0.15 8.62
N ASP A 59 -7.46 -0.82 7.71
CA ASP A 59 -6.45 -1.23 6.75
C ASP A 59 -6.05 -0.08 5.82
N ALA A 60 -7.04 0.67 5.32
CA ALA A 60 -6.82 1.80 4.45
C ALA A 60 -6.01 2.89 5.18
N ALA A 61 -6.42 3.27 6.38
CA ALA A 61 -5.72 4.25 7.21
C ALA A 61 -4.29 3.81 7.52
N LEU A 62 -4.08 2.53 7.86
CA LEU A 62 -2.75 1.97 8.10
C LEU A 62 -1.85 2.11 6.87
N MET A 63 -2.35 1.84 5.66
CA MET A 63 -1.54 1.97 4.45
C MET A 63 -1.13 3.43 4.19
N MET A 64 -2.04 4.38 4.40
CA MET A 64 -1.72 5.81 4.32
C MET A 64 -0.66 6.21 5.36
N GLN A 65 -0.77 5.74 6.61
CA GLN A 65 0.23 5.99 7.67
C GLN A 65 1.60 5.39 7.35
N LEU A 66 1.63 4.26 6.63
CA LEU A 66 2.88 3.64 6.16
C LEU A 66 3.50 4.35 4.95
N GLY A 67 2.86 5.40 4.43
CA GLY A 67 3.38 6.24 3.35
C GLY A 67 2.84 5.88 1.96
N ALA A 68 1.69 5.20 1.88
CA ALA A 68 0.94 5.15 0.62
C ALA A 68 0.36 6.53 0.30
N GLU A 69 0.28 6.85 -0.98
CA GLU A 69 -0.32 8.07 -1.50
C GLU A 69 -1.78 7.85 -1.96
N GLY A 70 -2.23 6.60 -1.91
CA GLY A 70 -3.60 6.19 -2.19
C GLY A 70 -3.78 4.70 -1.98
N VAL A 71 -5.04 4.25 -2.01
CA VAL A 71 -5.39 2.83 -1.86
C VAL A 71 -6.30 2.36 -2.98
N PHE A 72 -6.08 1.14 -3.46
CA PHE A 72 -6.95 0.44 -4.39
C PHE A 72 -7.72 -0.66 -3.67
N VAL A 73 -9.05 -0.57 -3.72
CA VAL A 73 -9.94 -1.53 -3.09
C VAL A 73 -10.96 -2.05 -4.10
N GLY A 74 -11.02 -3.37 -4.25
CA GLY A 74 -12.01 -4.05 -5.07
C GLY A 74 -12.86 -4.96 -4.21
N SER A 75 -12.43 -6.21 -4.05
CA SER A 75 -13.18 -7.24 -3.33
C SER A 75 -13.49 -6.90 -1.86
N GLY A 76 -12.65 -6.10 -1.19
CA GLY A 76 -12.91 -5.64 0.18
C GLY A 76 -14.19 -4.81 0.33
N ILE A 77 -14.64 -4.16 -0.75
CA ILE A 77 -15.93 -3.45 -0.83
C ILE A 77 -17.00 -4.38 -1.39
N PHE A 78 -16.79 -4.97 -2.57
CA PHE A 78 -17.87 -5.67 -3.27
C PHE A 78 -18.23 -7.06 -2.72
N LYS A 79 -17.38 -7.62 -1.84
CA LYS A 79 -17.67 -8.89 -1.14
C LYS A 79 -17.98 -8.69 0.35
N SER A 80 -18.28 -7.47 0.78
CA SER A 80 -18.79 -7.21 2.12
C SER A 80 -20.31 -7.28 2.19
N GLU A 81 -20.83 -7.36 3.41
CA GLU A 81 -22.26 -7.30 3.71
C GLU A 81 -22.93 -5.99 3.28
N ASP A 82 -22.29 -4.84 3.51
CA ASP A 82 -22.74 -3.52 3.03
C ASP A 82 -21.66 -2.84 2.16
N PRO A 83 -21.63 -3.11 0.84
CA PRO A 83 -20.66 -2.50 -0.08
C PRO A 83 -20.75 -0.97 -0.12
N ALA A 84 -21.95 -0.40 -0.04
CA ALA A 84 -22.13 1.05 -0.15
C ALA A 84 -21.61 1.77 1.10
N GLY A 85 -21.98 1.29 2.29
CA GLY A 85 -21.45 1.81 3.55
C GLY A 85 -19.95 1.59 3.67
N ARG A 86 -19.45 0.42 3.27
CA ARG A 86 -18.01 0.14 3.28
C ARG A 86 -17.22 1.04 2.35
N GLY A 87 -17.70 1.26 1.14
CA GLY A 87 -17.06 2.17 0.19
C GLY A 87 -16.91 3.57 0.77
N ARG A 88 -17.99 4.12 1.35
CA ARG A 88 -17.94 5.43 2.04
C ARG A 88 -16.98 5.43 3.21
N ALA A 89 -17.00 4.41 4.04
CA ALA A 89 -16.13 4.29 5.20
C ALA A 89 -14.64 4.20 4.84
N ILE A 90 -14.29 3.47 3.77
CA ILE A 90 -12.91 3.38 3.27
C ILE A 90 -12.44 4.74 2.74
N VAL A 91 -13.29 5.47 2.01
CA VAL A 91 -12.97 6.82 1.53
C VAL A 91 -12.75 7.78 2.70
N GLU A 92 -13.63 7.76 3.70
CA GLU A 92 -13.54 8.56 4.91
C GLU A 92 -12.21 8.30 5.66
N ALA A 93 -11.89 7.03 5.92
CA ALA A 93 -10.67 6.66 6.64
C ALA A 93 -9.39 6.90 5.82
N THR A 94 -9.44 6.78 4.49
CA THR A 94 -8.30 7.12 3.62
C THR A 94 -8.02 8.61 3.65
N THR A 95 -9.07 9.44 3.64
CA THR A 95 -8.96 10.90 3.64
C THR A 95 -8.51 11.43 5.00
N HIS A 96 -9.01 10.82 6.08
CA HIS A 96 -8.80 11.28 7.45
C HIS A 96 -7.94 10.31 8.28
N PHE A 97 -6.99 9.62 7.65
CA PHE A 97 -6.18 8.56 8.26
C PHE A 97 -5.34 8.98 9.49
N LYS A 98 -5.16 10.28 9.72
CA LYS A 98 -4.46 10.86 10.89
C LYS A 98 -5.40 11.21 12.04
N ASP A 99 -6.71 11.13 11.84
CA ASP A 99 -7.73 11.39 12.85
C ASP A 99 -8.27 10.04 13.37
N PRO A 100 -7.76 9.55 14.51
CA PRO A 100 -8.14 8.24 15.02
C PRO A 100 -9.63 8.15 15.37
N GLU A 101 -10.27 9.26 15.77
CA GLU A 101 -11.69 9.26 16.07
C GLU A 101 -12.54 9.12 14.81
N ARG A 102 -12.17 9.80 13.72
CA ARG A 102 -12.87 9.63 12.43
C ARG A 102 -12.70 8.24 11.87
N VAL A 103 -11.50 7.66 11.97
CA VAL A 103 -11.26 6.26 11.57
C VAL A 103 -12.09 5.29 12.40
N ALA A 104 -12.18 5.50 13.73
CA ALA A 104 -13.01 4.69 14.61
C ALA A 104 -14.50 4.79 14.23
N ARG A 105 -15.04 6.00 14.12
CA ARG A 105 -16.44 6.24 13.70
C ARG A 105 -16.74 5.65 12.33
N ALA A 106 -15.85 5.79 11.36
CA ALA A 106 -16.00 5.18 10.04
C ALA A 106 -16.02 3.65 10.08
N SER A 107 -15.46 3.02 11.11
CA SER A 107 -15.41 1.57 11.27
C SER A 107 -16.65 0.96 11.91
N GLU A 108 -17.57 1.78 12.41
CA GLU A 108 -18.78 1.34 13.11
C GLU A 108 -19.90 0.91 12.16
N GLY A 109 -20.73 -0.04 12.60
CA GLY A 109 -21.99 -0.40 11.92
C GLY A 109 -21.84 -1.01 10.52
N LEU A 110 -20.64 -1.39 10.09
CA LEU A 110 -20.41 -1.83 8.71
C LEU A 110 -20.84 -3.29 8.45
N GLY A 111 -21.07 -4.10 9.47
CA GLY A 111 -21.29 -5.55 9.32
C GLY A 111 -20.03 -6.34 8.94
N THR A 112 -20.20 -7.54 8.42
CA THR A 112 -19.09 -8.48 8.16
C THR A 112 -18.16 -8.05 7.02
N ALA A 113 -16.85 -8.23 7.24
CA ALA A 113 -15.80 -8.04 6.24
C ALA A 113 -15.69 -9.19 5.25
N MET A 114 -15.11 -8.91 4.08
CA MET A 114 -14.71 -9.96 3.16
C MET A 114 -13.84 -10.96 3.91
N ALA A 115 -14.17 -12.25 3.82
CA ALA A 115 -13.33 -13.31 4.36
C ALA A 115 -11.96 -13.27 3.69
N SER A 116 -10.91 -12.99 4.47
CA SER A 116 -9.54 -13.06 3.95
C SER A 116 -9.08 -14.51 3.94
N LEU A 117 -8.66 -14.99 2.77
CA LEU A 117 -7.86 -16.21 2.70
C LEU A 117 -6.44 -15.87 3.17
N GLU A 118 -5.87 -16.67 4.07
CA GLU A 118 -4.49 -16.45 4.49
C GLU A 118 -3.56 -16.64 3.30
N ALA A 119 -2.70 -15.64 3.03
CA ALA A 119 -1.78 -15.69 1.90
C ALA A 119 -0.85 -16.92 1.90
N ARG A 120 -0.56 -17.50 3.08
CA ARG A 120 0.24 -18.74 3.22
C ARG A 120 -0.49 -20.00 2.77
N LYS A 121 -1.81 -19.95 2.64
CA LYS A 121 -2.68 -21.06 2.22
C LYS A 121 -3.07 -20.97 0.75
N LEU A 122 -2.66 -19.91 0.05
CA LEU A 122 -2.88 -19.74 -1.38
C LEU A 122 -1.85 -20.57 -2.16
N GLY A 123 -2.31 -21.38 -3.11
CA GLY A 123 -1.42 -22.02 -4.09
C GLY A 123 -0.75 -20.97 -4.97
N GLU A 124 0.38 -21.32 -5.61
CA GLU A 124 1.19 -20.38 -6.41
C GLU A 124 0.36 -19.61 -7.45
N HIS A 125 -0.61 -20.28 -8.09
CA HIS A 125 -1.50 -19.70 -9.09
C HIS A 125 -2.47 -18.64 -8.56
N GLN A 126 -2.58 -18.49 -7.23
CA GLN A 126 -3.46 -17.52 -6.57
C GLN A 126 -2.69 -16.35 -5.94
N LEU A 127 -1.34 -16.38 -5.96
CA LEU A 127 -0.50 -15.34 -5.38
C LEU A 127 -0.44 -14.08 -6.24
N LEU A 128 -0.54 -14.23 -7.56
CA LEU A 128 -0.54 -13.14 -8.52
C LEU A 128 -1.86 -13.16 -9.29
N ALA A 129 -2.49 -11.99 -9.41
CA ALA A 129 -3.62 -11.85 -10.32
C ALA A 129 -3.10 -11.91 -11.76
N ASN A 130 -3.58 -12.86 -12.56
CA ASN A 130 -3.37 -12.83 -14.01
C ASN A 130 -4.04 -11.56 -14.56
N ARG A 131 -3.22 -10.59 -14.97
CA ARG A 131 -3.69 -9.34 -15.62
C ARG A 131 -2.83 -9.11 -16.86
N GLY A 132 -3.48 -8.93 -18.01
CA GLY A 132 -2.81 -8.77 -19.30
C GLY A 132 -2.70 -10.10 -20.06
N TRP A 133 -2.85 -9.96 -21.39
CA TRP A 133 -2.92 -10.94 -22.48
C TRP A 133 -2.04 -12.19 -22.32
#